data_AF-A0A0R1KFR1-F1
#
_entry.id   AF-A0A0R1KFR1-F1
#
_cell.length_a   1.000
_cell.length_b   1.000
_cell.length_c   1.000
_cell.angle_alpha   90.00
_cell.angle_beta   90.00
_cell.angle_gamma   90.00
#
_symmetry.space_group_name_H-M   'P 1'
#
loop_
_entity.id
_entity.type
_entity.pdbx_description
1 polymer ?
#
loop_
_entity_poly.entity_id
_entity_poly.type
_entity_poly.pdbx_seq_one_letter_code
_entity_poly.pdbx_strand_id
1 'polypeptide(L)'
;MLSIVIGDNLISRAADVTLKEQRKLIMVPRETPLNTIHLENMTKLSRMGVQMIPPIPAFYNHPQTIQDLVDHQTMKILDALRIDNDFDAPAPVYYSDFENPK
;
A
#
# COMPACT_ATOMS: atom_id res chain seq x y z
N MET A 1 -1.53 -12.67 8.85
CA MET A 1 -1.48 -11.19 8.88
C MET A 1 -1.11 -10.73 10.29
N LEU A 2 -0.23 -9.73 10.46
CA LEU A 2 0.31 -9.28 11.76
C LEU A 2 -0.80 -8.87 12.74
N SER A 3 -1.16 -9.77 13.66
CA SER A 3 -2.24 -9.55 14.63
C SER A 3 -1.73 -8.74 15.83
N ILE A 4 -1.53 -7.44 15.60
CA ILE A 4 -1.15 -6.44 16.63
C ILE A 4 0.27 -6.65 17.17
N VAL A 5 1.26 -6.30 16.34
CA VAL A 5 2.64 -5.93 16.72
C VAL A 5 3.24 -6.74 17.89
N ILE A 6 3.32 -8.06 17.72
CA ILE A 6 3.95 -8.94 18.71
C ILE A 6 5.47 -8.94 18.47
N GLY A 7 6.25 -8.40 19.40
CA GLY A 7 7.70 -8.12 19.25
C GLY A 7 8.65 -9.32 19.15
N ASP A 8 8.14 -10.52 18.89
CA ASP A 8 8.85 -11.80 18.96
C ASP A 8 9.89 -12.02 17.86
N ASN A 9 9.95 -11.14 16.85
CA ASN A 9 10.99 -11.17 15.82
C ASN A 9 11.40 -9.76 15.38
N LEU A 10 12.51 -9.67 14.64
CA LEU A 10 13.08 -8.39 14.22
C LEU A 10 12.14 -7.57 13.34
N ILE A 11 11.33 -8.20 12.47
CA ILE A 11 10.43 -7.48 11.56
C ILE A 11 9.28 -6.84 12.34
N SER A 12 8.65 -7.60 13.24
CA SER A 12 7.57 -7.06 14.07
C SER A 12 8.07 -6.03 15.07
N ARG A 13 9.27 -6.22 15.64
CA ARG A 13 9.91 -5.22 16.52
C ARG A 13 10.35 -3.96 15.77
N ALA A 14 10.80 -4.06 14.52
CA ALA A 14 11.08 -2.88 13.69
C ALA A 14 9.81 -2.10 13.35
N ALA A 15 8.70 -2.79 13.06
CA ALA A 15 7.39 -2.16 12.87
C ALA A 15 6.89 -1.46 14.16
N ASP A 16 7.07 -2.10 15.32
CA ASP A 16 6.77 -1.53 16.65
C ASP A 16 7.54 -0.23 16.92
N VAL A 17 8.85 -0.27 16.69
CA VAL A 17 9.71 0.92 16.83
C VAL A 17 9.32 2.00 15.83
N THR A 18 8.96 1.64 14.59
CA THR A 18 8.49 2.62 13.59
C THR A 18 7.20 3.31 14.06
N LEU A 19 6.26 2.56 14.63
CA LEU A 19 4.99 3.10 15.16
C LEU A 19 5.18 3.96 16.42
N LYS A 20 5.96 3.50 17.39
CA LYS A 20 6.16 4.25 18.65
C LYS A 20 6.92 5.57 18.41
N GLU A 21 7.82 5.60 17.45
CA GLU A 21 8.55 6.82 17.01
C GLU A 21 7.74 7.69 16.03
N GLN A 22 6.45 7.38 15.80
CA GLN A 22 5.56 8.11 14.88
C GLN A 22 6.11 8.26 13.45
N ARG A 23 6.89 7.27 13.00
CA ARG A 23 7.47 7.22 11.65
C ARG A 23 6.48 6.57 10.69
N LYS A 24 6.57 6.93 9.40
CA LYS A 24 5.71 6.37 8.36
C LYS A 24 5.93 4.85 8.22
N LEU A 25 4.88 4.08 8.51
CA LEU A 25 4.84 2.63 8.27
C LEU A 25 3.83 2.33 7.16
N ILE A 26 4.24 1.52 6.20
CA ILE A 26 3.40 1.01 5.11
C ILE A 26 3.28 -0.51 5.29
N MET A 27 2.08 -1.05 5.07
CA MET A 27 1.86 -2.49 4.95
C MET A 27 1.26 -2.83 3.59
N VAL A 28 1.77 -3.91 2.98
CA VAL A 28 1.33 -4.44 1.69
C VAL A 28 0.69 -5.83 1.94
N PRO A 29 -0.55 -5.89 2.47
CA PRO A 29 -1.18 -7.15 2.84
C PRO A 29 -1.64 -7.93 1.60
N ARG A 30 -1.04 -9.12 1.37
CA ARG A 30 -1.40 -10.05 0.31
C ARG A 30 -2.09 -11.28 0.89
N GLU A 31 -3.42 -11.27 0.94
CA GLU A 31 -4.23 -12.41 1.41
C GLU A 31 -5.62 -12.40 0.75
N THR A 32 -6.18 -13.56 0.46
CA THR A 32 -7.57 -13.71 -0.01
C THR A 32 -8.08 -15.15 0.14
N PRO A 33 -9.32 -15.37 0.65
CA PRO A 33 -10.26 -14.38 1.17
C PRO A 33 -9.84 -13.82 2.54
N LEU A 34 -10.34 -12.64 2.89
CA LEU A 34 -10.11 -12.02 4.18
C LEU A 34 -11.17 -12.48 5.19
N ASN A 35 -10.74 -12.99 6.35
CA ASN A 35 -11.62 -13.22 7.48
C ASN A 35 -11.81 -11.93 8.32
N THR A 36 -12.75 -11.93 9.25
CA THR A 36 -13.04 -10.77 10.12
C THR A 36 -11.81 -10.31 10.91
N ILE A 37 -10.96 -11.25 11.37
CA ILE A 37 -9.74 -10.95 12.15
C ILE A 37 -8.74 -10.16 11.30
N HIS A 38 -8.59 -10.49 10.01
CA HIS A 38 -7.76 -9.73 9.07
C HIS A 38 -8.27 -8.29 8.91
N LEU A 39 -9.58 -8.12 8.71
CA LEU A 39 -10.21 -6.81 8.55
C LEU A 39 -10.10 -5.96 9.82
N GLU A 40 -10.36 -6.53 10.99
CA GLU A 40 -10.21 -5.85 12.27
C GLU A 40 -8.77 -5.40 12.52
N ASN A 41 -7.79 -6.27 12.28
CA ASN A 41 -6.38 -5.96 12.50
C ASN A 41 -5.88 -4.87 11.54
N MET A 42 -6.26 -4.93 10.26
CA MET A 42 -5.98 -3.83 9.33
C MET A 42 -6.65 -2.53 9.75
N THR A 43 -7.90 -2.58 10.22
CA THR A 43 -8.63 -1.39 10.68
C THR A 43 -7.96 -0.77 11.92
N LYS A 44 -7.52 -1.59 12.88
CA LYS A 44 -6.78 -1.14 14.07
C LYS A 44 -5.46 -0.46 13.67
N LEU A 45 -4.66 -1.08 12.80
CA LEU A 45 -3.39 -0.53 12.33
C LEU A 45 -3.58 0.75 11.48
N SER A 46 -4.59 0.79 10.61
CA SER A 46 -4.94 1.99 9.82
C SER A 46 -5.29 3.18 10.72
N ARG A 47 -6.06 2.96 11.80
CA ARG A 47 -6.34 3.98 12.83
C ARG A 47 -5.11 4.45 13.60
N MET A 48 -4.03 3.67 13.63
CA MET A 48 -2.73 4.04 14.21
C MET A 48 -1.80 4.76 13.20
N GLY A 49 -2.29 5.09 12.00
CA GLY A 49 -1.50 5.78 10.97
C GLY A 49 -0.70 4.86 10.03
N VAL A 50 -0.91 3.53 10.09
CA VAL A 50 -0.30 2.60 9.11
C VAL A 50 -0.99 2.73 7.76
N GLN A 51 -0.24 3.06 6.72
CA GLN A 51 -0.77 3.12 5.37
C GLN A 51 -0.91 1.71 4.78
N MET A 52 -2.14 1.29 4.50
CA MET A 52 -2.44 -0.01 3.88
C MET A 52 -2.45 0.12 2.35
N ILE A 53 -1.56 -0.61 1.67
CA ILE A 53 -1.44 -0.63 0.21
C ILE A 53 -1.48 -2.10 -0.24
N PRO A 54 -2.66 -2.78 -0.25
CA PRO A 54 -2.76 -4.15 -0.73
C PRO A 54 -2.32 -4.24 -2.20
N PRO A 55 -1.63 -5.33 -2.62
CA PRO A 55 -1.17 -5.49 -3.99
C PRO A 55 -2.33 -5.90 -4.91
N ILE A 56 -3.10 -4.90 -5.34
CA ILE A 56 -4.25 -5.06 -6.23
C ILE A 56 -3.81 -4.64 -7.65
N PRO A 57 -3.71 -5.58 -8.61
CA PRO A 57 -3.30 -5.29 -9.97
C PRO A 57 -4.17 -4.19 -10.61
N ALA A 58 -3.53 -3.20 -11.22
CA ALA A 58 -4.21 -2.25 -12.08
C ALA A 58 -4.26 -2.82 -13.51
N PHE A 59 -5.44 -2.81 -14.12
CA PHE A 59 -5.62 -3.18 -15.52
C PHE A 59 -6.02 -1.99 -16.42
N TYR A 60 -6.28 -0.82 -15.82
CA TYR A 60 -6.69 0.40 -16.55
C TYR A 60 -5.56 1.02 -17.40
N ASN A 61 -4.31 0.66 -17.12
CA ASN A 61 -3.13 1.03 -17.90
C ASN A 61 -2.80 0.03 -19.01
N HIS A 62 -3.67 -0.95 -19.28
CA HIS A 62 -3.50 -1.99 -20.31
C HIS A 62 -2.11 -2.66 -20.29
N PRO A 63 -1.70 -3.25 -19.15
CA PRO A 63 -0.39 -3.88 -19.00
C PRO A 63 -0.21 -5.01 -20.03
N GLN A 64 0.94 -5.03 -20.70
CA GLN A 64 1.34 -6.04 -21.66
C GLN A 64 2.08 -7.20 -20.98
N THR A 65 2.75 -6.94 -19.86
CA THR A 65 3.54 -7.92 -19.13
C THR A 65 3.16 -8.01 -17.65
N ILE A 66 3.59 -9.08 -16.98
CA ILE A 66 3.49 -9.22 -15.52
C ILE A 66 4.39 -8.19 -14.82
N GLN A 67 5.49 -7.75 -15.45
CA GLN A 67 6.39 -6.75 -14.88
C GLN A 67 5.68 -5.40 -14.74
N ASP A 68 4.90 -4.98 -15.74
CA ASP A 68 4.12 -3.73 -15.73
C ASP A 68 3.15 -3.65 -14.51
N LEU A 69 2.61 -4.81 -14.09
CA LEU A 69 1.76 -4.92 -12.90
C LEU A 69 2.55 -4.77 -11.59
N VAL A 70 3.76 -5.34 -11.54
CA VAL A 70 4.68 -5.25 -10.40
C VAL A 70 5.25 -3.83 -10.27
N ASP A 71 5.61 -3.21 -11.38
CA ASP A 71 6.13 -1.85 -11.47
C ASP A 71 5.08 -0.84 -11.01
N HIS A 72 3.84 -0.94 -11.51
CA HIS A 72 2.74 -0.08 -11.05
C HIS A 72 2.44 -0.23 -9.56
N GLN A 73 2.58 -1.44 -9.01
CA GLN A 73 2.43 -1.67 -7.58
C GLN A 73 3.62 -1.14 -6.77
N THR A 74 4.82 -1.14 -7.35
CA THR A 74 6.05 -0.66 -6.74
C THR A 74 6.07 0.87 -6.70
N MET A 75 5.73 1.53 -7.81
CA MET A 75 5.49 2.98 -7.92
C MET A 75 4.59 3.48 -6.77
N LYS A 76 3.40 2.88 -6.59
CA LYS A 76 2.48 3.24 -5.49
C LYS A 76 3.09 3.15 -4.07
N ILE A 77 4.07 2.26 -3.87
CA ILE A 77 4.78 2.09 -2.60
C ILE A 77 5.89 3.15 -2.43
N LEU A 78 6.46 3.67 -3.54
CA LEU A 78 7.46 4.74 -3.61
C LEU A 78 6.85 6.16 -3.67
N ASP A 79 5.59 6.30 -4.09
CA ASP A 79 4.78 7.51 -3.93
C ASP A 79 4.31 7.66 -2.46
N ALA A 80 3.94 6.53 -1.86
CA ALA A 80 4.10 6.34 -0.42
C ALA A 80 5.60 6.33 -0.05
N LEU A 81 6.01 6.51 1.20
CA LEU A 81 7.36 7.03 1.54
C LEU A 81 7.62 8.48 1.00
N ARG A 82 7.48 8.74 -0.31
CA ARG A 82 7.94 9.92 -1.10
C ARG A 82 9.37 9.76 -1.61
N ILE A 83 9.56 8.80 -2.51
CA ILE A 83 10.82 8.50 -3.20
C ILE A 83 10.56 8.66 -4.70
N ASP A 84 11.26 9.63 -5.30
CA ASP A 84 11.20 9.86 -6.74
C ASP A 84 11.62 8.60 -7.50
N ASN A 85 10.89 8.26 -8.56
CA ASN A 85 11.03 7.00 -9.28
C ASN A 85 10.70 7.18 -10.77
N ASP A 86 11.45 6.50 -11.63
CA ASP A 86 11.32 6.60 -13.10
C ASP A 86 10.27 5.61 -13.67
N PHE A 87 9.28 5.21 -12.86
CA PHE A 87 8.20 4.34 -13.34
C PHE A 87 7.22 5.15 -14.17
N ASP A 88 7.35 5.05 -15.49
CA ASP A 88 6.58 5.79 -16.49
C ASP A 88 5.13 5.23 -16.61
N ALA A 89 4.35 5.37 -15.54
CA ALA A 89 2.94 5.02 -15.54
C ALA A 89 2.13 6.16 -16.18
N PRO A 90 1.28 5.88 -17.20
CA PRO A 90 0.38 6.89 -17.73
C PRO A 90 -0.53 7.40 -16.60
N ALA A 91 -0.59 8.72 -16.47
CA ALA A 91 -1.39 9.39 -15.43
C ALA A 91 -2.84 8.86 -15.44
N PRO A 92 -3.51 8.70 -14.28
CA PRO A 92 -4.87 8.20 -14.25
C PRO A 92 -5.78 9.14 -15.05
N VAL A 93 -6.33 8.63 -16.15
CA VAL A 93 -7.21 9.36 -17.10
C VAL A 93 -8.42 10.00 -16.39
N TYR A 94 -8.76 9.54 -15.19
CA TYR A 94 -9.84 10.10 -14.37
C TYR A 94 -9.56 11.50 -13.80
N TYR A 95 -8.32 11.99 -13.74
CA TYR A 95 -8.08 13.36 -13.23
C TYR A 95 -8.46 14.46 -14.23
N SER A 96 -8.48 14.19 -15.54
CA SER A 96 -8.94 15.17 -16.55
C SER A 96 -10.46 15.37 -16.56
N ASP A 97 -11.22 14.42 -16.01
CA ASP A 97 -12.68 14.39 -16.15
C ASP A 97 -13.42 15.14 -15.02
N PHE A 98 -12.72 15.52 -13.94
CA PHE A 98 -13.28 16.29 -12.82
C PHE A 98 -12.88 17.78 -12.79
N GLU A 99 -11.94 18.21 -13.64
CA GLU A 99 -11.48 19.62 -13.68
C GLU A 99 -12.25 20.53 -14.65
N ASN A 100 -13.28 20.03 -15.36
CA ASN A 100 -14.07 20.87 -16.26
C ASN A 100 -15.59 20.57 -16.25
N PRO A 101 -16.35 21.13 -15.28
CA PRO A 101 -17.80 21.14 -15.37
C PRO A 101 -18.25 22.07 -16.50
N LYS A 102 -18.91 21.49 -17.51
CA LYS A 102 -19.77 22.24 -18.44
C LYS A 102 -21.15 22.48 -17.84
#